data_AF-A0A2N5TW08-F1
#
_entry.id   AF-A0A2N5TW08-F1
#
_cell.length_a   1.000
_cell.length_b   1.000
_cell.length_c   1.000
_cell.angle_alpha   90.00
_cell.angle_beta   90.00
_cell.angle_gamma   90.00
#
_symmetry.space_group_name_H-M   'P 1'
#
loop_
_entity.id
_entity.type
_entity.pdbx_description
1 polymer ?
#
loop_
_entity_poly.entity_id
_entity_poly.type
_entity_poly.pdbx_seq_one_letter_code
_entity_poly.pdbx_strand_id
1 'polypeptide(L)'
;MLITKILNSYQRVLLHDNRGRIKFGTSIFHAYVHNWLCQLQYNPRFNTGWGLSNGEGLERMWSYLAPLVSPLRHATRNHRLGAIAHQLKYHNQQGINQL
;
A
#
# COMPACT_ATOMS: atom_id res chain seq x y z
N MET A 1 -14.47 4.08 8.67
CA MET A 1 -14.27 2.97 9.64
C MET A 1 -14.08 1.63 8.91
N LEU A 2 -13.02 1.48 8.08
CA LEU A 2 -12.74 0.22 7.36
C LEU A 2 -11.26 -0.21 7.39
N ILE A 3 -10.31 0.71 7.64
CA ILE A 3 -8.88 0.41 7.47
C ILE A 3 -8.28 -0.41 8.63
N THR A 4 -8.72 -0.22 9.87
CA THR A 4 -8.19 -0.99 11.03
C THR A 4 -8.59 -2.46 11.05
N LYS A 5 -9.77 -2.84 10.50
CA LYS A 5 -10.17 -4.25 10.35
C LYS A 5 -9.47 -4.93 9.17
N ILE A 6 -9.22 -4.19 8.07
CA ILE A 6 -8.45 -4.67 6.91
C ILE A 6 -6.99 -4.93 7.31
N LEU A 7 -6.33 -4.00 7.99
CA LEU A 7 -4.92 -4.19 8.36
C LEU A 7 -4.68 -5.45 9.21
N ASN A 8 -5.56 -5.75 10.18
CA ASN A 8 -5.43 -6.95 11.03
C ASN A 8 -5.80 -8.27 10.34
N SER A 9 -6.69 -8.28 9.33
CA SER A 9 -7.09 -9.52 8.66
C SER A 9 -6.12 -9.92 7.54
N TYR A 10 -5.59 -8.94 6.79
CA TYR A 10 -4.60 -9.18 5.72
C TYR A 10 -3.21 -9.53 6.27
N GLN A 11 -2.91 -9.17 7.53
CA GLN A 11 -1.71 -9.55 8.27
C GLN A 11 -1.55 -11.08 8.45
N ARG A 12 -2.65 -11.83 8.31
CA ARG A 12 -2.73 -13.24 8.71
C ARG A 12 -2.22 -14.22 7.64
N VAL A 13 -2.11 -13.80 6.37
CA VAL A 13 -1.91 -14.76 5.25
C VAL A 13 -0.66 -14.50 4.41
N LEU A 14 -0.18 -13.27 4.25
CA LEU A 14 0.84 -12.96 3.23
C LEU A 14 2.28 -12.74 3.73
N LEU A 15 2.49 -12.33 5.00
CA LEU A 15 3.83 -11.89 5.49
C LEU A 15 4.07 -12.25 6.96
N HIS A 16 3.79 -13.51 7.35
CA HIS A 16 3.86 -13.97 8.74
C HIS A 16 5.25 -13.75 9.38
N ASP A 17 6.32 -14.04 8.63
CA ASP A 17 7.70 -14.04 9.14
C ASP A 17 8.29 -12.63 9.28
N ASN A 18 7.76 -11.66 8.54
CA ASN A 18 8.29 -10.28 8.51
C ASN A 18 7.50 -9.30 9.38
N ARG A 19 6.55 -9.77 10.20
CA ARG A 19 5.66 -8.88 10.97
C ARG A 19 6.39 -7.92 11.90
N GLY A 20 7.47 -8.36 12.54
CA GLY A 20 8.27 -7.49 13.41
C GLY A 20 9.07 -6.41 12.67
N ARG A 21 9.19 -6.52 11.34
CA ARG A 21 9.97 -5.62 10.48
C ARG A 21 9.10 -4.65 9.68
N ILE A 22 7.78 -4.81 9.69
CA ILE A 22 6.85 -4.00 8.90
C ILE A 22 6.15 -3.01 9.83
N LYS A 23 6.23 -1.72 9.50
CA LYS A 23 5.42 -0.67 10.13
C LYS A 23 4.34 -0.23 9.15
N PHE A 24 3.16 0.07 9.67
CA PHE A 24 2.04 0.60 8.89
C PHE A 24 1.90 2.10 9.14
N GLY A 25 1.49 2.82 8.10
CA GLY A 25 1.22 4.25 8.14
C GLY A 25 0.03 4.57 7.25
N THR A 26 -0.73 5.60 7.62
CA THR A 26 -1.82 6.13 6.81
C THR A 26 -1.28 7.25 5.92
N SER A 27 -1.70 7.32 4.66
CA SER A 27 -1.42 8.48 3.81
C SER A 27 -1.84 9.78 4.50
N ILE A 28 -1.08 10.86 4.35
CA ILE A 28 -1.30 12.07 5.16
C ILE A 28 -2.65 12.73 4.86
N PHE A 29 -3.12 12.57 3.63
CA PHE A 29 -4.41 13.05 3.17
C PHE A 29 -5.59 12.33 3.86
N HIS A 30 -5.36 11.10 4.33
CA HIS A 30 -6.38 10.29 5.01
C HIS A 30 -6.22 10.29 6.53
N ALA A 31 -5.05 10.64 7.07
CA ALA A 31 -4.74 10.53 8.49
C ALA A 31 -5.82 11.20 9.37
N TYR A 32 -6.21 12.44 9.07
CA TYR A 32 -7.17 13.21 9.87
C TYR A 32 -8.63 12.77 9.74
N VAL A 33 -8.97 11.99 8.70
CA VAL A 33 -10.33 11.44 8.51
C VAL A 33 -10.57 10.23 9.43
N HIS A 34 -9.52 9.68 10.04
CA HIS A 34 -9.64 8.57 10.99
C HIS A 34 -9.87 9.03 12.43
N ASN A 35 -10.29 8.09 13.28
CA ASN A 35 -10.43 8.34 14.72
C ASN A 35 -9.08 8.73 15.35
N TRP A 36 -9.16 9.38 16.52
CA TRP A 36 -8.00 9.89 17.26
C TRP A 36 -6.90 8.85 17.48
N LEU A 37 -7.27 7.63 17.91
CA LEU A 37 -6.27 6.57 18.16
C LEU A 37 -5.50 6.19 16.90
N CYS A 38 -6.18 6.10 15.76
CA CYS A 38 -5.55 5.82 14.46
C CYS A 38 -4.65 6.98 14.01
N GLN A 39 -5.03 8.23 14.30
CA GLN A 39 -4.18 9.38 14.03
C GLN A 39 -2.87 9.29 14.83
N LEU A 40 -2.94 9.00 16.13
CA LEU A 40 -1.74 8.86 16.95
C LEU A 40 -0.85 7.68 16.50
N GLN A 41 -1.46 6.55 16.15
CA GLN A 41 -0.72 5.32 15.90
C GLN A 41 -0.15 5.20 14.47
N TYR A 42 -0.81 5.78 13.48
CA TYR A 42 -0.48 5.54 12.06
C TYR A 42 -0.18 6.80 11.26
N ASN A 43 -0.24 8.00 11.85
CA ASN A 43 0.14 9.21 11.13
C ASN A 43 1.67 9.24 10.89
N PRO A 44 2.12 9.38 9.63
CA PRO A 44 3.55 9.45 9.29
C PRO A 44 4.30 10.57 10.02
N ARG A 45 3.61 11.66 10.41
CA ARG A 45 4.22 12.77 11.17
C ARG A 45 4.53 12.41 12.63
N PHE A 46 3.83 11.44 13.21
CA PHE A 46 4.06 11.00 14.58
C PHE A 46 4.93 9.74 14.67
N ASN A 47 5.18 9.08 13.54
CA ASN A 47 5.96 7.85 13.48
C ASN A 47 7.35 8.09 12.91
N THR A 48 8.37 7.53 13.55
CA THR A 48 9.75 7.59 13.04
C THR A 48 9.97 6.65 11.86
N GLY A 49 10.72 7.12 10.86
CA GLY A 49 11.16 6.33 9.70
C GLY A 49 10.37 6.53 8.40
N TRP A 50 9.34 7.40 8.39
CA TRP A 50 8.56 7.70 7.17
C TRP A 50 9.09 8.87 6.34
N GLY A 51 10.03 9.64 6.88
CA GLY A 51 10.52 10.88 6.26
C GLY A 51 9.42 11.91 6.06
N LEU A 52 9.60 12.81 5.08
CA LEU A 52 8.57 13.79 4.66
C LEU A 52 7.58 13.20 3.64
N SER A 53 7.41 11.87 3.61
CA SER A 53 6.49 11.23 2.69
C SER A 53 5.05 11.60 3.02
N ASN A 54 4.36 12.22 2.07
CA ASN A 54 2.93 12.53 2.13
C ASN A 54 2.06 11.33 1.70
N GLY A 55 2.67 10.26 1.16
CA GLY A 55 1.95 9.11 0.60
C GLY A 55 1.45 9.29 -0.83
N GLU A 56 1.72 10.42 -1.49
CA GLU A 56 1.25 10.70 -2.86
C GLU A 56 1.79 9.70 -3.89
N GLY A 57 3.07 9.30 -3.77
CA GLY A 57 3.66 8.28 -4.64
C GLY A 57 2.94 6.94 -4.54
N LEU A 58 2.42 6.60 -3.35
CA LEU A 58 1.63 5.37 -3.14
C LEU A 58 0.26 5.48 -3.83
N GLU A 59 -0.40 6.64 -3.74
CA GLU A 59 -1.68 6.89 -4.43
C GLU A 59 -1.53 6.83 -5.94
N ARG A 60 -0.46 7.43 -6.49
CA ARG A 60 -0.14 7.35 -7.93
C ARG A 60 0.08 5.90 -8.38
N MET A 61 0.89 5.15 -7.63
CA MET A 61 1.14 3.74 -7.90
C MET A 61 -0.14 2.90 -7.83
N TRP A 62 -0.98 3.14 -6.81
CA TRP A 62 -2.25 2.45 -6.67
C TRP A 62 -3.20 2.78 -7.83
N SER A 63 -3.32 4.04 -8.22
CA SER A 63 -4.11 4.47 -9.37
C SER A 63 -3.65 3.81 -10.67
N TYR A 64 -2.35 3.65 -10.85
CA TYR A 64 -1.78 2.94 -12.00
C TYR A 64 -2.15 1.46 -12.02
N LEU A 65 -2.19 0.81 -10.85
CA LEU A 65 -2.54 -0.61 -10.71
C LEU A 65 -4.05 -0.88 -10.66
N ALA A 66 -4.88 0.13 -10.35
CA ALA A 66 -6.33 0.00 -10.19
C ALA A 66 -7.04 -0.72 -11.36
N PRO A 67 -6.66 -0.53 -12.64
CA PRO A 67 -7.25 -1.26 -13.77
C PRO A 67 -7.11 -2.79 -13.67
N LEU A 68 -6.10 -3.30 -12.93
CA LEU A 68 -5.91 -4.74 -12.73
C LEU A 68 -6.94 -5.37 -11.79
N VAL A 69 -7.65 -4.59 -10.98
CA VAL A 69 -8.57 -5.11 -9.96
C VAL A 69 -9.72 -5.91 -10.57
N SER A 70 -10.33 -5.41 -11.65
CA SER A 70 -11.46 -6.08 -12.29
C SER A 70 -11.06 -7.39 -12.97
N PRO A 71 -10.05 -7.42 -13.88
CA PRO A 71 -9.64 -8.65 -14.57
C PRO A 71 -9.07 -9.72 -13.62
N LEU A 72 -8.36 -9.30 -12.56
CA LEU A 72 -7.69 -10.23 -11.65
C LEU A 72 -8.58 -10.74 -10.52
N ARG A 73 -9.82 -10.24 -10.38
CA ARG A 73 -10.75 -10.60 -9.31
C ARG A 73 -10.96 -12.12 -9.21
N HIS A 74 -11.10 -12.78 -10.36
CA HIS A 74 -11.33 -14.22 -10.46
C HIS A 74 -10.08 -15.02 -10.83
N ALA A 75 -8.93 -14.36 -11.01
CA ALA A 75 -7.68 -15.03 -11.34
C ALA A 75 -7.10 -15.77 -10.12
N THR A 76 -6.32 -16.82 -10.36
CA THR A 76 -5.58 -17.53 -9.32
C THR A 76 -4.53 -16.63 -8.69
N ARG A 77 -4.09 -16.94 -7.45
CA ARG A 77 -3.10 -16.14 -6.72
C ARG A 77 -1.83 -15.85 -7.54
N ASN A 78 -1.31 -16.86 -8.24
CA ASN A 78 -0.08 -16.72 -9.03
C ASN A 78 -0.27 -15.77 -10.22
N HIS A 79 -1.42 -15.84 -10.90
CA HIS A 79 -1.73 -14.88 -11.97
C HIS A 79 -1.86 -13.45 -11.44
N ARG A 80 -2.44 -13.24 -10.26
CA ARG A 80 -2.51 -11.91 -9.65
C ARG A 80 -1.12 -11.35 -9.36
N LEU A 81 -0.28 -12.15 -8.72
CA LEU A 81 1.09 -11.75 -8.37
C LEU A 81 1.93 -11.49 -9.63
N GLY A 82 1.82 -12.35 -10.64
CA GLY A 82 2.52 -12.21 -11.92
C GLY A 82 2.10 -10.94 -12.66
N ALA A 83 0.80 -10.65 -12.75
CA ALA A 83 0.29 -9.45 -13.42
C ALA A 83 0.73 -8.15 -12.71
N ILE A 84 0.68 -8.13 -11.36
CA ILE A 84 1.17 -6.99 -10.57
C ILE A 84 2.68 -6.81 -10.79
N ALA A 85 3.47 -7.89 -10.70
CA ALA A 85 4.91 -7.82 -10.89
C ALA A 85 5.29 -7.32 -12.29
N HIS A 86 4.58 -7.79 -13.32
CA HIS A 86 4.80 -7.36 -14.70
C HIS A 86 4.50 -5.86 -14.89
N GLN A 87 3.34 -5.39 -14.39
CA GLN A 87 2.97 -3.97 -14.48
C GLN A 87 3.93 -3.06 -13.70
N LEU A 88 4.35 -3.47 -12.50
CA LEU A 88 5.33 -2.72 -11.72
C LEU A 88 6.69 -2.66 -12.41
N LYS A 89 7.16 -3.77 -12.99
CA LYS A 89 8.41 -3.78 -13.76
C LYS A 89 8.35 -2.80 -14.93
N TYR A 90 7.25 -2.81 -15.68
CA TYR A 90 7.04 -1.87 -16.78
C TYR A 90 6.98 -0.42 -16.30
N HIS A 91 6.20 -0.12 -15.25
CA HIS A 91 6.13 1.21 -14.64
C HIS A 91 7.51 1.73 -14.22
N ASN A 92 8.33 0.90 -13.58
CA ASN A 92 9.68 1.27 -13.17
C ASN A 92 10.58 1.54 -14.38
N GLN A 93 10.49 0.73 -15.44
CA GLN A 93 11.25 0.97 -16.67
C GLN A 93 10.87 2.30 -17.32
N GLN A 94 9.57 2.62 -17.36
CA GLN A 94 9.10 3.90 -17.89
C GLN A 94 9.60 5.08 -17.05
N GLY A 95 9.56 4.97 -15.72
CA GLY A 95 10.08 6.00 -14.82
C GLY A 95 11.58 6.25 -14.98
N ILE A 96 12.38 5.20 -15.23
CA ILE A 96 13.82 5.33 -15.52
C ILE A 96 14.06 6.02 -16.87
N ASN A 97 13.28 5.65 -17.89
CA ASN A 97 13.46 6.18 -19.25
C ASN A 97 12.95 7.62 -19.42
N GLN A 98 12.16 8.13 -18.47
CA GLN A 98 11.62 9.50 -18.47
C GLN A 98 12.48 10.48 -17.65
N LEU A 99 13.60 10.02 -17.09
CA LEU A 99 14.64 10.82 -16.43
C LEU A 99 15.79 11.09 -17.40
#